data_AF-A0A016VIQ3-F1
#
_entry.id   AF-A0A016VIQ3-F1
#
_cell.length_a   1.000
_cell.length_b   1.000
_cell.length_c   1.000
_cell.angle_alpha   90.00
_cell.angle_beta   90.00
_cell.angle_gamma   90.00
#
_symmetry.space_group_name_H-M   'P 1'
#
loop_
_entity.id
_entity.type
_entity.pdbx_description
1 polymer ?
#
loop_
_entity_poly.entity_id
_entity_poly.type
_entity_poly.pdbx_seq_one_letter_code
_entity_poly.pdbx_strand_id
1 'polypeptide(L)'
;MSIDQRCGKQQESRDAAGYWDCATEAKARDGVAGCGNPTPTAPTDYGMLEAKIPTKKTCDATALVDTTLKKLFKDGAKKQADTTFVPDNKDFNQMAYEATTAIGCSYKRCGSELNLLCFYNKDPATIAPQKIYEETNTLCDGCDGGPGGANDCVEALCKGSQPAALNDPKMCTHASKLLMTDDLRTMAWNLHDYYRRLLATGWAEDGKIKYAKPAAAMPKLEYNCDVEKEIVDVTSVCDGNTAKLTKPNNVAILNTLALTREEALKQAIEDWWSALKKTGVEDNKYSDSMEGQPLQKYVNMAYDKTTALGCGVDICQKIGKTIVQCGYVVDTQIDDGDYIYQTSTKACSGCRKANKECSPLGGLCV
;
A
#
# COMPACT_ATOMS: atom_id res chain seq x y z
N MET A 1 12.36 -0.97 -4.24
CA MET A 1 11.42 -1.51 -3.24
C MET A 1 11.39 -0.67 -1.96
N SER A 2 10.57 0.37 -2.00
CA SER A 2 10.44 1.35 -0.94
C SER A 2 9.89 0.66 0.32
N ILE A 3 10.55 0.87 1.45
CA ILE A 3 10.09 0.43 2.77
C ILE A 3 8.73 1.04 3.16
N ASP A 4 8.38 2.18 2.59
CA ASP A 4 7.11 2.91 2.82
C ASP A 4 5.90 2.28 2.10
N GLN A 5 6.06 1.11 1.48
CA GLN A 5 5.05 0.40 0.69
C GLN A 5 4.94 -1.09 1.05
N ARG A 6 5.43 -1.52 2.22
CA ARG A 6 5.33 -2.95 2.60
C ARG A 6 3.97 -3.30 3.19
N CYS A 7 3.26 -2.35 3.76
CA CYS A 7 2.04 -2.63 4.52
C CYS A 7 0.74 -2.86 3.75
N GLY A 8 0.62 -2.43 2.50
CA GLY A 8 -0.46 -2.97 1.67
C GLY A 8 -0.10 -4.34 1.05
N LYS A 9 1.18 -4.79 1.05
CA LYS A 9 1.60 -6.12 0.53
C LYS A 9 1.27 -7.28 1.46
N GLN A 10 0.83 -6.98 2.67
CA GLN A 10 0.76 -7.96 3.76
C GLN A 10 -0.51 -8.80 3.82
N GLN A 11 -0.82 -9.48 2.72
CA GLN A 11 -1.39 -10.81 2.92
C GLN A 11 -0.55 -11.93 2.33
N GLU A 12 0.54 -11.64 1.60
CA GLU A 12 1.13 -12.70 0.76
C GLU A 12 2.64 -12.85 0.73
N SER A 13 3.43 -12.05 1.45
CA SER A 13 4.78 -12.52 1.77
C SER A 13 4.72 -13.43 3.00
N ARG A 14 4.41 -14.71 2.78
CA ARG A 14 4.77 -15.80 3.69
C ARG A 14 6.28 -16.10 3.64
N ASP A 15 7.10 -15.11 3.33
CA ASP A 15 8.50 -15.30 2.99
C ASP A 15 9.40 -14.50 3.95
N ALA A 16 10.13 -15.28 4.77
CA ALA A 16 11.20 -14.95 5.72
C ALA A 16 10.80 -14.45 7.15
N ALA A 17 11.59 -14.90 8.15
CA ALA A 17 11.44 -14.93 9.63
C ALA A 17 10.74 -13.81 10.40
N GLY A 18 10.52 -12.64 9.81
CA GLY A 18 9.96 -11.48 10.51
C GLY A 18 8.62 -11.11 9.92
N TYR A 19 7.58 -11.08 10.74
CA TYR A 19 6.31 -10.48 10.32
C TYR A 19 6.51 -8.97 10.16
N TRP A 20 6.34 -8.43 8.95
CA TRP A 20 6.21 -6.99 8.84
C TRP A 20 4.93 -6.57 9.59
N ASP A 21 4.95 -5.51 10.38
CA ASP A 21 3.82 -5.16 11.25
C ASP A 21 3.37 -3.73 10.98
N CYS A 22 2.15 -3.57 10.50
CA CYS A 22 1.67 -2.27 10.02
C CYS A 22 1.36 -1.27 11.12
N ALA A 23 0.98 -1.74 12.30
CA ALA A 23 0.89 -0.85 13.45
C ALA A 23 2.28 -0.32 13.84
N THR A 24 3.30 -1.17 13.74
CA THR A 24 4.69 -0.83 14.01
C THR A 24 5.27 0.07 12.92
N GLU A 25 4.95 -0.17 11.64
CA GLU A 25 5.28 0.75 10.54
C GLU A 25 4.62 2.11 10.76
N ALA A 26 3.33 2.15 11.12
CA ALA A 26 2.63 3.41 11.36
C ALA A 26 3.27 4.21 12.50
N LYS A 27 3.66 3.54 13.60
CA LYS A 27 4.44 4.18 14.68
C LYS A 27 5.78 4.71 14.15
N ALA A 28 6.49 3.94 13.32
CA ALA A 28 7.75 4.39 12.72
C ALA A 28 7.53 5.61 11.81
N ARG A 29 6.43 5.62 11.04
CA ARG A 29 6.01 6.71 10.14
C ARG A 29 5.72 7.99 10.92
N ASP A 30 4.97 7.87 12.02
CA ASP A 30 4.70 8.98 12.94
C ASP A 30 6.00 9.50 13.55
N GLY A 31 6.93 8.61 13.93
CA GLY A 31 8.24 8.97 14.48
C GLY A 31 9.12 9.74 13.49
N VAL A 32 9.13 9.39 12.21
CA VAL A 32 9.90 10.13 11.20
C VAL A 32 9.19 11.38 10.68
N ALA A 33 7.89 11.55 10.95
CA ALA A 33 7.09 12.67 10.44
C ALA A 33 7.67 14.05 10.84
N GLY A 34 8.24 14.15 12.04
CA GLY A 34 8.87 15.37 12.56
C GLY A 34 10.31 15.61 12.09
N CYS A 35 10.87 14.76 11.23
CA CYS A 35 12.27 14.84 10.80
C CYS A 35 13.28 14.86 11.96
N GLY A 36 12.98 14.11 13.04
CA GLY A 36 13.80 14.04 14.25
C GLY A 36 13.44 15.09 15.32
N ASN A 37 12.39 15.89 15.10
CA ASN A 37 11.86 16.85 16.07
C ASN A 37 10.34 16.63 16.29
N PRO A 38 9.92 16.11 17.47
CA PRO A 38 10.77 15.64 18.56
C PRO A 38 11.58 14.39 18.17
N THR A 39 12.62 14.10 18.94
CA THR A 39 13.41 12.86 18.76
C THR A 39 12.49 11.65 18.86
N PRO A 40 12.55 10.69 17.92
CA PRO A 40 11.72 9.50 17.97
C PRO A 40 12.00 8.70 19.25
N THR A 41 10.95 8.12 19.81
CA THR A 41 11.03 7.24 20.97
C THR A 41 10.43 5.90 20.64
N ALA A 42 11.04 4.83 21.14
CA ALA A 42 10.50 3.50 21.01
C ALA A 42 9.23 3.35 21.87
N PRO A 43 8.19 2.66 21.36
CA PRO A 43 7.13 2.16 22.21
C PRO A 43 7.69 1.29 23.34
N THR A 44 6.95 1.13 24.44
CA THR A 44 7.33 0.23 25.54
C THR A 44 7.58 -1.18 25.01
N ASP A 45 8.69 -1.80 25.43
CA ASP A 45 9.16 -3.15 25.05
C ASP A 45 9.60 -3.32 23.58
N TYR A 46 9.59 -2.24 22.79
CA TYR A 46 10.07 -2.27 21.41
C TYR A 46 11.54 -1.88 21.32
N GLY A 47 12.26 -2.65 20.50
CA GLY A 47 13.56 -2.28 20.00
C GLY A 47 13.47 -1.22 18.91
N MET A 48 14.52 -0.42 18.74
CA MET A 48 14.54 0.70 17.79
C MET A 48 15.89 0.79 17.05
N LEU A 49 15.81 1.02 15.74
CA LEU A 49 16.95 1.36 14.88
C LEU A 49 16.64 2.66 14.15
N GLU A 50 17.53 3.65 14.27
CA GLU A 50 17.44 4.93 13.58
C GLU A 50 18.66 5.12 12.67
N ALA A 51 18.44 5.60 11.43
CA ALA A 51 19.52 6.00 10.55
C ALA A 51 19.18 7.30 9.80
N LYS A 52 20.11 8.26 9.81
CA LYS A 52 20.07 9.46 8.96
C LYS A 52 20.93 9.22 7.73
N ILE A 53 20.29 9.07 6.58
CA ILE A 53 20.96 8.65 5.34
C ILE A 53 21.15 9.84 4.42
N PRO A 54 22.39 10.24 4.08
CA PRO A 54 22.63 11.33 3.14
C PRO A 54 22.09 10.97 1.75
N THR A 55 21.23 11.80 1.17
CA THR A 55 20.57 11.47 -0.10
C THR A 55 21.41 11.75 -1.33
N LYS A 56 22.53 12.50 -1.22
CA LYS A 56 23.49 12.79 -2.30
C LYS A 56 22.86 13.00 -3.71
N LYS A 57 21.75 13.73 -3.78
CA LYS A 57 20.96 14.02 -5.01
C LYS A 57 20.19 12.84 -5.64
N THR A 58 20.25 11.62 -5.11
CA THR A 58 19.37 10.52 -5.57
C THR A 58 17.97 10.65 -4.96
N CYS A 59 16.94 10.30 -5.72
CA CYS A 59 15.55 10.19 -5.23
C CYS A 59 15.15 8.74 -4.92
N ASP A 60 16.03 7.76 -5.16
CA ASP A 60 15.74 6.36 -4.88
C ASP A 60 15.95 6.06 -3.39
N ALA A 61 14.92 6.35 -2.59
CA ALA A 61 14.89 6.05 -1.18
C ALA A 61 15.04 4.55 -0.89
N THR A 62 14.64 3.66 -1.80
CA THR A 62 14.85 2.22 -1.58
C THR A 62 16.33 1.91 -1.54
N ALA A 63 17.04 2.26 -2.60
CA ALA A 63 18.42 1.84 -2.78
C ALA A 63 19.29 2.38 -1.64
N LEU A 64 18.96 3.59 -1.17
CA LEU A 64 19.57 4.20 0.01
C LEU A 64 19.34 3.37 1.28
N VAL A 65 18.09 2.98 1.56
CA VAL A 65 17.81 2.21 2.77
C VAL A 65 18.38 0.79 2.71
N ASP A 66 18.22 0.10 1.59
CA ASP A 66 18.77 -1.25 1.39
C ASP A 66 20.30 -1.28 1.60
N THR A 67 21.00 -0.31 1.00
CA THR A 67 22.45 -0.15 1.19
C THR A 67 22.80 0.12 2.64
N THR A 68 22.02 0.96 3.33
CA THR A 68 22.27 1.34 4.72
C THR A 68 22.07 0.15 5.66
N LEU A 69 20.95 -0.56 5.57
CA LEU A 69 20.67 -1.72 6.43
C LEU A 69 21.69 -2.84 6.21
N LYS A 70 22.05 -3.14 4.96
CA LYS A 70 23.12 -4.12 4.64
C LYS A 70 24.46 -3.73 5.26
N LYS A 71 24.80 -2.43 5.23
CA LYS A 71 26.03 -1.93 5.85
C LYS A 71 25.99 -2.08 7.37
N LEU A 72 24.90 -1.66 8.02
CA LEU A 72 24.74 -1.75 9.47
C LEU A 72 24.87 -3.21 9.95
N PHE A 73 24.16 -4.12 9.29
CA PHE A 73 24.23 -5.56 9.58
C PHE A 73 25.65 -6.10 9.41
N LYS A 74 26.31 -5.80 8.27
CA LYS A 74 27.67 -6.29 7.98
C LYS A 74 28.71 -5.74 8.94
N ASP A 75 28.62 -4.46 9.29
CA ASP A 75 29.58 -3.84 10.22
C ASP A 75 29.38 -4.33 11.66
N GLY A 76 28.13 -4.61 12.05
CA GLY A 76 27.80 -5.23 13.31
C GLY A 76 28.21 -6.69 13.41
N ALA A 77 28.05 -7.47 12.34
CA ALA A 77 28.48 -8.87 12.27
C ALA A 77 30.00 -9.01 12.52
N LYS A 78 30.82 -8.04 12.07
CA LYS A 78 32.27 -8.02 12.35
C LYS A 78 32.61 -7.86 13.83
N LYS A 79 31.67 -7.36 14.63
CA LYS A 79 31.83 -7.19 16.08
C LYS A 79 31.41 -8.43 16.87
N GLN A 80 30.77 -9.41 16.23
CA GLN A 80 30.41 -10.68 16.85
C GLN A 80 31.55 -11.68 16.73
N ALA A 81 31.98 -12.23 17.87
CA ALA A 81 32.82 -13.41 17.92
C ALA A 81 31.99 -14.69 17.77
N ASP A 82 30.80 -14.70 18.37
CA ASP A 82 29.85 -15.81 18.41
C ASP A 82 28.41 -15.27 18.60
N THR A 83 27.51 -16.13 19.09
CA THR A 83 26.11 -15.81 19.37
C THR A 83 25.85 -14.96 20.61
N THR A 84 26.88 -14.64 21.40
CA THR A 84 26.74 -13.90 22.65
C THR A 84 26.26 -12.48 22.40
N PHE A 85 25.33 -11.99 23.22
CA PHE A 85 24.89 -10.60 23.17
C PHE A 85 26.03 -9.62 23.48
N VAL A 86 26.24 -8.63 22.61
CA VAL A 86 27.27 -7.60 22.78
C VAL A 86 26.60 -6.23 22.97
N PRO A 87 26.58 -5.63 24.18
CA PRO A 87 25.79 -4.43 24.48
C PRO A 87 26.03 -3.23 23.52
N ASP A 88 27.27 -3.03 23.06
CA ASP A 88 27.64 -1.93 22.16
C ASP A 88 27.34 -2.22 20.67
N ASN A 89 26.81 -3.42 20.35
CA ASN A 89 26.46 -3.83 18.99
C ASN A 89 24.96 -3.63 18.69
N LYS A 90 24.43 -2.47 19.09
CA LYS A 90 22.98 -2.19 19.17
C LYS A 90 22.21 -2.52 17.89
N ASP A 91 22.63 -1.99 16.73
CA ASP A 91 21.92 -2.21 15.46
C ASP A 91 21.90 -3.69 15.07
N PHE A 92 23.02 -4.40 15.27
CA PHE A 92 23.12 -5.81 14.95
C PHE A 92 22.28 -6.67 15.88
N ASN A 93 22.38 -6.43 17.19
CA ASN A 93 21.55 -7.12 18.17
C ASN A 93 20.08 -6.95 17.80
N GLN A 94 19.68 -5.74 17.41
CA GLN A 94 18.30 -5.49 17.03
C GLN A 94 17.86 -6.26 15.76
N MET A 95 18.72 -6.28 14.74
CA MET A 95 18.42 -6.95 13.47
C MET A 95 18.52 -8.47 13.54
N ALA A 96 19.36 -9.01 14.42
CA ALA A 96 19.70 -10.44 14.49
C ALA A 96 19.06 -11.19 15.67
N TYR A 97 18.33 -10.51 16.56
CA TYR A 97 17.77 -11.14 17.75
C TYR A 97 16.61 -12.09 17.39
N GLU A 98 16.81 -13.40 17.62
CA GLU A 98 15.92 -14.47 17.16
C GLU A 98 14.50 -14.39 17.73
N ALA A 99 14.32 -13.86 18.94
CA ALA A 99 13.01 -13.77 19.57
C ALA A 99 12.14 -12.66 18.96
N THR A 100 12.70 -11.85 18.06
CA THR A 100 11.98 -10.80 17.34
C THR A 100 11.12 -11.42 16.26
N THR A 101 9.80 -11.30 16.41
CA THR A 101 8.83 -11.89 15.47
C THR A 101 8.13 -10.85 14.61
N ALA A 102 8.25 -9.56 14.94
CA ALA A 102 7.62 -8.48 14.20
C ALA A 102 8.50 -7.23 14.07
N ILE A 103 8.48 -6.61 12.88
CA ILE A 103 9.23 -5.40 12.54
C ILE A 103 8.36 -4.45 11.73
N GLY A 104 8.50 -3.14 11.94
CA GLY A 104 7.93 -2.14 11.04
C GLY A 104 8.90 -0.97 10.90
N CYS A 105 9.17 -0.56 9.66
CA CYS A 105 10.02 0.59 9.39
C CYS A 105 9.32 1.60 8.48
N SER A 106 9.63 2.88 8.66
CA SER A 106 9.26 3.93 7.72
C SER A 106 10.42 4.90 7.56
N TYR A 107 10.37 5.72 6.53
CA TYR A 107 11.35 6.76 6.32
C TYR A 107 10.70 8.06 5.87
N LYS A 108 11.37 9.18 6.11
CA LYS A 108 10.97 10.48 5.59
C LYS A 108 12.16 11.25 5.06
N ARG A 109 11.97 11.87 3.90
CA ARG A 109 12.97 12.79 3.35
C ARG A 109 12.91 14.12 4.09
N CYS A 110 14.05 14.53 4.64
CA CYS A 110 14.22 15.68 5.52
C CYS A 110 15.37 16.54 4.98
N GLY A 111 15.06 17.39 4.00
CA GLY A 111 16.08 18.17 3.28
C GLY A 111 17.05 17.28 2.50
N SER A 112 18.33 17.32 2.85
CA SER A 112 19.39 16.52 2.23
C SER A 112 19.50 15.10 2.78
N GLU A 113 18.74 14.76 3.82
CA GLU A 113 18.78 13.46 4.50
C GLU A 113 17.48 12.68 4.29
N LEU A 114 17.58 11.36 4.43
CA LEU A 114 16.47 10.43 4.52
C LEU A 114 16.54 9.82 5.92
N ASN A 115 15.59 10.17 6.78
CA ASN A 115 15.52 9.63 8.12
C ASN A 115 14.78 8.29 8.04
N LEU A 116 15.44 7.21 8.42
CA LEU A 116 14.89 5.86 8.55
C LEU A 116 14.67 5.56 10.03
N LEU A 117 13.52 4.97 10.33
CA LEU A 117 13.19 4.45 11.66
C LEU A 117 12.61 3.06 11.49
N CYS A 118 13.12 2.10 12.27
CA CYS A 118 12.61 0.75 12.39
C CYS A 118 12.29 0.46 13.85
N PHE A 119 11.16 -0.16 14.08
CA PHE A 119 10.75 -0.69 15.38
C PHE A 119 10.61 -2.21 15.29
N TYR A 120 10.98 -2.87 16.38
CA TYR A 120 11.00 -4.32 16.51
C TYR A 120 10.26 -4.69 17.79
N ASN A 121 9.43 -5.73 17.76
CA ASN A 121 8.59 -6.09 18.91
C ASN A 121 9.33 -6.70 20.11
N LYS A 122 10.66 -6.67 20.09
CA LYS A 122 11.57 -7.04 21.17
C LYS A 122 12.72 -6.05 21.24
N ASP A 123 13.11 -5.71 22.46
CA ASP A 123 14.30 -4.90 22.72
C ASP A 123 15.40 -5.74 23.40
N PRO A 124 16.41 -6.24 22.67
CA PRO A 124 17.52 -6.96 23.27
C PRO A 124 18.38 -6.08 24.19
N ALA A 125 18.34 -4.74 24.06
CA ALA A 125 19.05 -3.85 24.97
C ALA A 125 18.42 -3.83 26.38
N THR A 126 17.09 -3.91 26.46
CA THR A 126 16.37 -4.03 27.73
C THR A 126 16.37 -5.47 28.25
N ILE A 127 16.22 -6.47 27.37
CA ILE A 127 16.19 -7.89 27.76
C ILE A 127 17.58 -8.37 28.22
N ALA A 128 18.65 -7.87 27.60
CA ALA A 128 20.04 -8.29 27.82
C ALA A 128 20.19 -9.82 27.84
N PRO A 129 19.79 -10.52 26.75
CA PRO A 129 19.85 -11.97 26.72
C PRO A 129 21.32 -12.44 26.76
N GLN A 130 21.59 -13.68 27.18
CA GLN A 130 22.95 -14.22 27.11
C GLN A 130 23.40 -14.38 25.65
N LYS A 131 22.49 -14.80 24.77
CA LYS A 131 22.70 -14.96 23.33
C LYS A 131 21.66 -14.21 22.53
N ILE A 132 22.03 -13.77 21.32
CA ILE A 132 21.11 -13.15 20.37
C ILE A 132 20.42 -14.17 19.45
N TYR A 133 21.00 -15.35 19.26
CA TYR A 133 20.36 -16.49 18.62
C TYR A 133 21.00 -17.80 19.08
N GLU A 134 20.30 -18.93 18.98
CA GLU A 134 20.87 -20.23 19.30
C GLU A 134 21.65 -20.85 18.12
N GLU A 135 22.74 -21.55 18.44
CA GLU A 135 23.57 -22.25 17.45
C GLU A 135 23.00 -23.65 17.20
N THR A 136 22.80 -23.98 15.93
CA THR A 136 22.38 -25.33 15.51
C THR A 136 23.04 -25.71 14.20
N ASN A 137 23.24 -27.01 14.00
CA ASN A 137 23.71 -27.58 12.73
C ASN A 137 22.54 -28.00 11.83
N THR A 138 21.30 -27.78 12.27
CA THR A 138 20.08 -28.20 11.58
C THR A 138 19.24 -26.96 11.28
N LEU A 139 18.82 -26.80 10.03
CA LEU A 139 17.95 -25.68 9.65
C LEU A 139 16.60 -25.81 10.36
N CYS A 140 16.11 -24.70 10.91
CA CYS A 140 14.79 -24.61 11.54
C CYS A 140 14.60 -25.52 12.78
N ASP A 141 15.71 -25.91 13.40
CA ASP A 141 15.71 -26.55 14.71
C ASP A 141 15.18 -25.54 15.75
N GLY A 142 14.06 -25.86 16.39
CA GLY A 142 13.40 -24.97 17.36
C GLY A 142 12.18 -24.19 16.85
N CYS A 143 11.76 -24.33 15.58
CA CYS A 143 10.45 -23.84 15.17
C CYS A 143 9.32 -24.69 15.79
N ASP A 144 8.16 -24.08 16.07
CA ASP A 144 6.97 -24.81 16.53
C ASP A 144 6.62 -25.95 15.56
N GLY A 145 6.63 -27.21 16.04
CA GLY A 145 6.40 -28.42 15.22
C GLY A 145 7.65 -29.28 14.96
N GLY A 146 8.84 -28.85 15.37
CA GLY A 146 10.08 -29.63 15.30
C GLY A 146 10.58 -29.89 13.86
N PRO A 147 11.56 -30.80 13.67
CA PRO A 147 12.22 -31.08 12.37
C PRO A 147 11.29 -31.61 11.24
N GLY A 148 9.99 -31.72 11.49
CA GLY A 148 8.94 -32.11 10.53
C GLY A 148 7.86 -31.04 10.28
N GLY A 149 7.96 -29.87 10.91
CA GLY A 149 7.05 -28.73 10.71
C GLY A 149 7.35 -27.94 9.44
N ALA A 150 7.33 -28.59 8.27
CA ALA A 150 7.75 -27.98 7.00
C ALA A 150 6.96 -26.72 6.58
N ASN A 151 5.84 -26.41 7.25
CA ASN A 151 5.01 -25.24 6.96
C ASN A 151 5.38 -23.98 7.74
N ASP A 152 6.22 -24.11 8.79
CA ASP A 152 6.62 -23.00 9.68
C ASP A 152 8.11 -22.66 9.57
N CYS A 153 8.78 -23.21 8.57
CA CYS A 153 10.16 -22.94 8.19
C CYS A 153 10.22 -22.48 6.73
N VAL A 154 10.73 -21.27 6.48
CA VAL A 154 10.87 -20.71 5.13
C VAL A 154 12.27 -20.15 4.97
N GLU A 155 13.03 -20.62 3.98
CA GLU A 155 14.41 -20.16 3.73
C GLU A 155 15.31 -20.13 4.98
N ALA A 156 15.30 -21.21 5.78
CA ALA A 156 16.05 -21.35 7.03
C ALA A 156 15.59 -20.44 8.20
N LEU A 157 14.36 -19.93 8.15
CA LEU A 157 13.82 -19.00 9.12
C LEU A 157 12.48 -19.48 9.68
N CYS A 158 12.33 -19.47 11.01
CA CYS A 158 11.06 -19.81 11.66
C CYS A 158 10.00 -18.74 11.40
N LYS A 159 8.77 -19.17 11.16
CA LYS A 159 7.64 -18.28 10.92
C LYS A 159 7.13 -17.71 12.24
N GLY A 160 7.29 -16.40 12.44
CA GLY A 160 6.72 -15.69 13.58
C GLY A 160 5.19 -15.70 13.57
N SER A 161 4.58 -15.79 14.76
CA SER A 161 3.15 -15.52 14.95
C SER A 161 2.88 -14.02 14.86
N GLN A 162 1.82 -13.62 14.15
CA GLN A 162 1.40 -12.21 14.16
C GLN A 162 1.08 -11.74 15.57
N PRO A 163 1.54 -10.55 16.01
CA PRO A 163 1.07 -9.96 17.25
C PRO A 163 -0.46 -9.80 17.17
N ALA A 164 -1.19 -10.41 18.10
CA ALA A 164 -2.65 -10.30 18.18
C ALA A 164 -3.15 -8.87 18.46
N ALA A 165 -2.24 -7.95 18.78
CA ALA A 165 -2.54 -6.58 19.14
C ALA A 165 -2.25 -5.64 17.96
N LEU A 166 -3.26 -4.84 17.59
CA LEU A 166 -3.19 -3.58 16.83
C LEU A 166 -3.70 -3.56 15.37
N ASN A 167 -4.61 -4.46 15.00
CA ASN A 167 -5.52 -4.29 13.85
C ASN A 167 -6.84 -3.60 14.26
N ASP A 168 -6.79 -2.43 14.90
CA ASP A 168 -8.00 -1.61 14.98
C ASP A 168 -8.04 -0.69 13.75
N PRO A 169 -8.88 -1.02 12.74
CA PRO A 169 -8.95 -0.23 11.52
C PRO A 169 -9.42 1.18 11.88
N LYS A 170 -8.70 2.20 11.38
CA LYS A 170 -9.11 3.60 11.50
C LYS A 170 -10.13 3.96 10.42
N MET A 171 -10.10 3.27 9.27
CA MET A 171 -11.11 3.38 8.22
C MET A 171 -12.06 2.20 8.25
N CYS A 172 -13.35 2.44 8.01
CA CYS A 172 -14.35 1.37 7.94
C CYS A 172 -14.37 0.47 9.19
N THR A 173 -14.46 1.11 10.37
CA THR A 173 -14.48 0.45 11.70
C THR A 173 -15.57 -0.60 11.88
N HIS A 174 -16.61 -0.57 11.04
CA HIS A 174 -17.74 -1.49 11.01
C HIS A 174 -17.64 -2.57 9.90
N ALA A 175 -16.64 -2.47 9.01
CA ALA A 175 -16.39 -3.45 7.96
C ALA A 175 -15.43 -4.56 8.47
N SER A 176 -15.41 -5.70 7.78
CA SER A 176 -14.66 -6.90 8.20
C SER A 176 -13.16 -6.60 8.36
N LYS A 177 -12.66 -6.72 9.60
CA LYS A 177 -11.31 -6.36 10.05
C LYS A 177 -10.15 -7.07 9.30
N LEU A 178 -10.42 -8.14 8.55
CA LEU A 178 -9.39 -9.03 7.97
C LEU A 178 -9.39 -9.08 6.44
N LEU A 179 -10.34 -8.40 5.79
CA LEU A 179 -10.47 -8.41 4.34
C LEU A 179 -9.83 -7.14 3.80
N MET A 180 -10.48 -5.99 3.70
CA MET A 180 -9.75 -4.77 3.30
C MET A 180 -9.00 -4.13 4.48
N THR A 181 -7.70 -3.90 4.34
CA THR A 181 -6.88 -3.16 5.33
C THR A 181 -6.89 -1.66 5.02
N ASP A 182 -6.58 -0.81 6.00
CA ASP A 182 -6.48 0.65 5.78
C ASP A 182 -5.45 1.02 4.70
N ASP A 183 -4.38 0.24 4.55
CA ASP A 183 -3.39 0.46 3.49
C ASP A 183 -3.94 0.12 2.10
N LEU A 184 -4.70 -0.98 1.96
CA LEU A 184 -5.37 -1.32 0.70
C LEU A 184 -6.44 -0.26 0.34
N ARG A 185 -7.19 0.24 1.33
CA ARG A 185 -8.16 1.33 1.15
C ARG A 185 -7.46 2.60 0.68
N THR A 186 -6.39 2.98 1.38
CA THR A 186 -5.58 4.17 1.09
C THR A 186 -4.92 4.06 -0.29
N MET A 187 -4.45 2.87 -0.67
CA MET A 187 -3.88 2.62 -1.99
C MET A 187 -4.92 2.77 -3.10
N ALA A 188 -6.07 2.09 -2.97
CA ALA A 188 -7.16 2.21 -3.94
C ALA A 188 -7.53 3.68 -4.12
N TRP A 189 -7.75 4.39 -3.01
CA TRP A 189 -8.10 5.81 -3.01
C TRP A 189 -7.05 6.69 -3.70
N ASN A 190 -5.79 6.58 -3.28
CA ASN A 190 -4.70 7.42 -3.79
C ASN A 190 -4.40 7.15 -5.27
N LEU A 191 -4.50 5.92 -5.75
CA LEU A 191 -4.29 5.61 -7.17
C LEU A 191 -5.39 6.24 -8.05
N HIS A 192 -6.65 6.19 -7.61
CA HIS A 192 -7.74 6.87 -8.33
C HIS A 192 -7.52 8.38 -8.36
N ASP A 193 -7.24 9.01 -7.22
CA ASP A 193 -6.98 10.45 -7.13
C ASP A 193 -5.71 10.87 -7.90
N TYR A 194 -4.68 10.02 -7.94
CA TYR A 194 -3.48 10.24 -8.76
C TYR A 194 -3.84 10.33 -10.25
N TYR A 195 -4.62 9.39 -10.75
CA TYR A 195 -5.04 9.38 -12.15
C TYR A 195 -5.99 10.53 -12.49
N ARG A 196 -6.96 10.81 -11.63
CA ARG A 196 -7.85 11.97 -11.75
C ARG A 196 -7.08 13.29 -11.75
N ARG A 197 -6.02 13.40 -10.94
CA ARG A 197 -5.11 14.55 -10.93
C ARG A 197 -4.32 14.66 -12.23
N LEU A 198 -3.76 13.57 -12.74
CA LEU A 198 -3.07 13.56 -14.04
C LEU A 198 -4.00 14.03 -15.16
N LEU A 199 -5.24 13.52 -15.17
CA LEU A 199 -6.27 13.93 -16.12
C LEU A 199 -6.59 15.42 -15.98
N ALA A 200 -6.91 15.87 -14.77
CA ALA A 200 -7.33 17.23 -14.51
C ALA A 200 -6.25 18.28 -14.84
N THR A 201 -4.98 17.89 -14.76
CA THR A 201 -3.82 18.75 -15.08
C THR A 201 -3.37 18.66 -16.54
N GLY A 202 -4.01 17.81 -17.35
CA GLY A 202 -3.69 17.64 -18.77
C GLY A 202 -2.45 16.80 -19.04
N TRP A 203 -2.05 15.94 -18.10
CA TRP A 203 -0.90 15.04 -18.22
C TRP A 203 -1.29 13.57 -18.44
N ALA A 204 -2.58 13.23 -18.38
CA ALA A 204 -3.03 11.89 -18.74
C ALA A 204 -2.90 11.68 -20.25
N GLU A 205 -2.14 10.67 -20.66
CA GLU A 205 -1.98 10.32 -22.07
C GLU A 205 -3.29 9.82 -22.67
N ASP A 206 -3.59 10.29 -23.88
CA ASP A 206 -4.78 9.94 -24.66
C ASP A 206 -4.35 9.39 -26.03
N GLY A 207 -4.91 8.25 -26.43
CA GLY A 207 -4.55 7.56 -27.67
C GLY A 207 -4.87 8.32 -28.97
N LYS A 208 -5.74 9.33 -28.93
CA LYS A 208 -6.18 10.14 -30.09
C LYS A 208 -5.58 11.54 -30.09
N ILE A 209 -5.50 12.18 -28.93
CA ILE A 209 -5.08 13.59 -28.81
C ILE A 209 -3.77 13.79 -28.05
N LYS A 210 -3.00 12.72 -27.83
CA LYS A 210 -1.73 12.66 -27.08
C LYS A 210 -1.88 12.89 -25.58
N TYR A 211 -2.57 13.96 -25.17
CA TYR A 211 -2.91 14.23 -23.77
C TYR A 211 -4.36 14.68 -23.67
N ALA A 212 -5.06 14.16 -22.66
CA ALA A 212 -6.44 14.55 -22.36
C ALA A 212 -6.54 16.03 -21.97
N LYS A 213 -7.70 16.63 -22.22
CA LYS A 213 -7.97 18.04 -21.92
C LYS A 213 -7.98 18.26 -20.39
N PRO A 214 -7.44 19.37 -19.85
CA PRO A 214 -7.50 19.62 -18.41
C PRO A 214 -8.94 19.75 -17.91
N ALA A 215 -9.19 19.35 -16.65
CA ALA A 215 -10.51 19.42 -16.03
C ALA A 215 -10.69 20.72 -15.23
N ALA A 216 -11.88 21.31 -15.30
CA ALA A 216 -12.22 22.54 -14.59
C ALA A 216 -12.32 22.31 -13.08
N ALA A 217 -12.98 21.23 -12.65
CA ALA A 217 -13.37 21.02 -11.26
C ALA A 217 -13.42 19.53 -10.90
N MET A 218 -12.34 18.78 -11.13
CA MET A 218 -12.27 17.36 -10.80
C MET A 218 -12.33 17.16 -9.28
N PRO A 219 -13.34 16.49 -8.69
CA PRO A 219 -13.37 16.30 -7.25
C PRO A 219 -12.35 15.26 -6.79
N LYS A 220 -11.75 15.51 -5.63
CA LYS A 220 -11.07 14.49 -4.83
C LYS A 220 -12.12 13.48 -4.35
N LEU A 221 -11.85 12.19 -4.49
CA LEU A 221 -12.80 11.17 -4.05
C LEU A 221 -12.79 11.01 -2.53
N GLU A 222 -13.84 10.42 -1.99
CA GLU A 222 -13.89 9.86 -0.64
C GLU A 222 -13.87 8.33 -0.68
N TYR A 223 -13.54 7.69 0.44
CA TYR A 223 -13.63 6.23 0.56
C TYR A 223 -14.96 5.82 1.18
N ASN A 224 -15.69 4.91 0.53
CA ASN A 224 -17.01 4.47 0.95
C ASN A 224 -16.98 3.02 1.46
N CYS A 225 -17.18 2.87 2.77
CA CYS A 225 -17.13 1.59 3.47
C CYS A 225 -18.32 0.67 3.16
N ASP A 226 -19.48 1.24 2.83
CA ASP A 226 -20.67 0.45 2.48
C ASP A 226 -20.47 -0.23 1.12
N VAL A 227 -19.91 0.49 0.15
CA VAL A 227 -19.55 -0.07 -1.17
C VAL A 227 -18.48 -1.14 -1.04
N GLU A 228 -17.44 -0.91 -0.22
CA GLU A 228 -16.45 -1.96 0.11
C GLU A 228 -17.15 -3.20 0.67
N LYS A 229 -18.04 -3.03 1.65
CA LYS A 229 -18.75 -4.13 2.29
C LYS A 229 -19.61 -4.92 1.29
N GLU A 230 -20.38 -4.23 0.44
CA GLU A 230 -21.19 -4.86 -0.62
C GLU A 230 -20.33 -5.75 -1.54
N ILE A 231 -19.10 -5.33 -1.85
CA ILE A 231 -18.16 -6.08 -2.68
C ILE A 231 -17.60 -7.29 -1.91
N VAL A 232 -17.02 -7.01 -0.75
CA VAL A 232 -16.27 -8.00 0.05
C VAL A 232 -17.17 -9.13 0.56
N ASP A 233 -18.44 -8.84 0.90
CA ASP A 233 -19.41 -9.86 1.31
C ASP A 233 -19.65 -10.92 0.20
N VAL A 234 -19.40 -10.57 -1.07
CA VAL A 234 -19.54 -11.49 -2.21
C VAL A 234 -18.19 -12.10 -2.62
N THR A 235 -17.16 -11.28 -2.81
CA THR A 235 -15.89 -11.74 -3.41
C THR A 235 -15.09 -12.64 -2.46
N SER A 236 -15.19 -12.43 -1.14
CA SER A 236 -14.48 -13.24 -0.13
C SER A 236 -14.98 -14.68 -0.02
N VAL A 237 -16.16 -15.00 -0.57
CA VAL A 237 -16.68 -16.37 -0.69
C VAL A 237 -15.78 -17.22 -1.60
N CYS A 238 -15.06 -16.58 -2.53
CA CYS A 238 -14.10 -17.22 -3.41
C CYS A 238 -14.68 -18.37 -4.25
N ASP A 239 -15.91 -18.19 -4.75
CA ASP A 239 -16.60 -19.08 -5.67
C ASP A 239 -16.58 -18.58 -7.13
N GLY A 240 -15.94 -17.44 -7.37
CA GLY A 240 -15.80 -16.82 -8.70
C GLY A 240 -16.84 -15.74 -8.99
N ASN A 241 -17.78 -15.49 -8.06
CA ASN A 241 -18.76 -14.43 -8.20
C ASN A 241 -18.18 -13.06 -7.84
N THR A 242 -18.77 -12.02 -8.43
CA THR A 242 -18.50 -10.61 -8.13
C THR A 242 -19.79 -9.95 -7.68
N ALA A 243 -19.69 -8.90 -6.86
CA ALA A 243 -20.87 -8.19 -6.40
C ALA A 243 -21.63 -7.55 -7.56
N LYS A 244 -22.96 -7.67 -7.53
CA LYS A 244 -23.85 -7.00 -8.47
C LYS A 244 -24.24 -5.65 -7.90
N LEU A 245 -23.38 -4.65 -8.14
CA LEU A 245 -23.63 -3.30 -7.67
C LEU A 245 -24.65 -2.60 -8.57
N THR A 246 -25.54 -1.82 -7.96
CA THR A 246 -26.42 -0.88 -8.67
C THR A 246 -25.67 0.37 -9.16
N LYS A 247 -24.47 0.58 -8.63
CA LYS A 247 -23.56 1.68 -8.94
C LYS A 247 -22.59 1.26 -10.05
N PRO A 248 -22.03 2.21 -10.83
CA PRO A 248 -20.93 1.89 -11.75
C PRO A 248 -19.80 1.18 -11.03
N ASN A 249 -19.17 0.21 -11.69
CA ASN A 249 -18.13 -0.61 -11.07
C ASN A 249 -17.14 -1.16 -12.10
N ASN A 250 -15.93 -1.43 -11.64
CA ASN A 250 -14.90 -2.10 -12.42
C ASN A 250 -14.54 -3.42 -11.76
N VAL A 251 -14.34 -4.45 -12.59
CA VAL A 251 -13.92 -5.79 -12.19
C VAL A 251 -12.67 -6.20 -12.95
N ALA A 252 -11.75 -6.87 -12.24
CA ALA A 252 -10.65 -7.65 -12.79
C ALA A 252 -10.66 -9.04 -12.14
N ILE A 253 -10.70 -10.09 -12.97
CA ILE A 253 -10.53 -11.48 -12.55
C ILE A 253 -9.23 -11.97 -13.16
N LEU A 254 -8.23 -12.19 -12.33
CA LEU A 254 -6.88 -12.58 -12.72
C LEU A 254 -6.71 -14.09 -12.50
N ASN A 255 -6.24 -14.81 -13.51
CA ASN A 255 -5.97 -16.26 -13.42
C ASN A 255 -4.57 -16.52 -12.84
N THR A 256 -4.29 -15.96 -11.67
CA THR A 256 -3.02 -16.11 -10.95
C THR A 256 -3.25 -16.00 -9.46
N LEU A 257 -2.41 -16.69 -8.68
CA LEU A 257 -2.31 -16.58 -7.22
C LEU A 257 -0.94 -16.01 -6.80
N ALA A 258 -0.11 -15.60 -7.76
CA ALA A 258 1.26 -15.17 -7.50
C ALA A 258 1.37 -13.67 -7.15
N LEU A 259 0.28 -12.92 -7.29
CA LEU A 259 0.25 -11.48 -7.02
C LEU A 259 -0.27 -11.25 -5.62
N THR A 260 0.46 -10.45 -4.84
CA THR A 260 -0.06 -9.93 -3.58
C THR A 260 -1.35 -9.14 -3.82
N ARG A 261 -2.20 -9.00 -2.79
CA ARG A 261 -3.45 -8.22 -2.87
C ARG A 261 -3.21 -6.79 -3.33
N GLU A 262 -2.10 -6.22 -2.87
CA GLU A 262 -1.59 -4.91 -3.25
C GLU A 262 -1.26 -4.81 -4.74
N GLU A 263 -0.49 -5.77 -5.25
CA GLU A 263 -0.07 -5.82 -6.65
C GLU A 263 -1.26 -6.06 -7.56
N ALA A 264 -2.17 -6.96 -7.17
CA ALA A 264 -3.39 -7.21 -7.92
C ALA A 264 -4.29 -5.97 -7.97
N LEU A 265 -4.50 -5.29 -6.83
CA LEU A 265 -5.29 -4.06 -6.76
C LEU A 265 -4.67 -2.94 -7.61
N LYS A 266 -3.37 -2.72 -7.45
CA LYS A 266 -2.63 -1.73 -8.25
C LYS A 266 -2.74 -2.06 -9.73
N GLN A 267 -2.38 -3.28 -10.13
CA GLN A 267 -2.42 -3.71 -11.52
C GLN A 267 -3.81 -3.52 -12.13
N ALA A 268 -4.88 -3.90 -11.42
CA ALA A 268 -6.24 -3.72 -11.89
C ALA A 268 -6.57 -2.24 -12.16
N ILE A 269 -6.23 -1.34 -11.24
CA ILE A 269 -6.49 0.10 -11.38
C ILE A 269 -5.67 0.70 -12.54
N GLU A 270 -4.39 0.34 -12.65
CA GLU A 270 -3.52 0.79 -13.76
C GLU A 270 -4.05 0.29 -15.12
N ASP A 271 -4.49 -0.97 -15.19
CA ASP A 271 -5.05 -1.58 -16.39
C ASP A 271 -6.36 -0.89 -16.82
N TRP A 272 -7.25 -0.59 -15.88
CA TRP A 272 -8.50 0.12 -16.13
C TRP A 272 -8.25 1.52 -16.69
N TRP A 273 -7.32 2.27 -16.10
CA TRP A 273 -6.95 3.60 -16.57
C TRP A 273 -6.28 3.57 -17.95
N SER A 274 -5.48 2.53 -18.23
CA SER A 274 -4.72 2.40 -19.47
C SER A 274 -5.57 2.44 -20.74
N ALA A 275 -6.88 2.19 -20.64
CA ALA A 275 -7.82 2.29 -21.75
C ALA A 275 -7.81 3.68 -22.43
N LEU A 276 -7.65 4.76 -21.67
CA LEU A 276 -7.55 6.12 -22.23
C LEU A 276 -6.33 6.24 -23.16
N LYS A 277 -5.16 5.81 -22.70
CA LYS A 277 -3.92 5.84 -23.49
C LYS A 277 -4.00 4.92 -24.71
N LYS A 278 -4.64 3.76 -24.59
CA LYS A 278 -4.74 2.76 -25.67
C LYS A 278 -5.74 3.15 -26.75
N THR A 279 -6.87 3.76 -26.37
CA THR A 279 -8.00 3.98 -27.28
C THR A 279 -8.28 5.47 -27.53
N GLY A 280 -8.20 6.31 -26.50
CA GLY A 280 -8.41 7.76 -26.57
C GLY A 280 -9.87 8.21 -26.69
N VAL A 281 -10.18 9.39 -26.15
CA VAL A 281 -11.50 10.04 -26.16
C VAL A 281 -11.34 11.51 -26.51
N GLU A 282 -11.27 11.80 -27.81
CA GLU A 282 -10.94 13.13 -28.36
C GLU A 282 -11.90 14.26 -27.92
N ASP A 283 -13.20 14.00 -27.92
CA ASP A 283 -14.24 14.97 -27.59
C ASP A 283 -14.56 15.04 -26.08
N ASN A 284 -13.94 14.16 -25.29
CA ASN A 284 -14.22 13.95 -23.86
C ASN A 284 -15.68 13.61 -23.54
N LYS A 285 -16.38 12.96 -24.47
CA LYS A 285 -17.75 12.52 -24.27
C LYS A 285 -17.84 11.02 -24.02
N TYR A 286 -18.79 10.66 -23.18
CA TYR A 286 -19.23 9.29 -23.06
C TYR A 286 -20.04 8.89 -24.29
N SER A 287 -19.93 7.62 -24.66
CA SER A 287 -20.80 7.01 -25.65
C SER A 287 -21.23 5.64 -25.17
N ASP A 288 -22.46 5.24 -25.43
CA ASP A 288 -22.98 3.90 -25.14
C ASP A 288 -22.11 2.79 -25.78
N SER A 289 -21.42 3.10 -26.87
CA SER A 289 -20.45 2.19 -27.50
C SER A 289 -19.25 1.83 -26.61
N MET A 290 -19.01 2.60 -25.53
CA MET A 290 -18.00 2.30 -24.53
C MET A 290 -18.47 1.27 -23.51
N GLU A 291 -19.78 1.03 -23.38
CA GLU A 291 -20.34 0.10 -22.40
C GLU A 291 -19.78 -1.32 -22.61
N GLY A 292 -19.34 -1.95 -21.52
CA GLY A 292 -18.68 -3.25 -21.54
C GLY A 292 -17.28 -3.28 -22.18
N GLN A 293 -16.83 -2.19 -22.78
CA GLN A 293 -15.49 -2.07 -23.38
C GLN A 293 -14.46 -1.59 -22.33
N PRO A 294 -13.14 -1.73 -22.62
CA PRO A 294 -12.11 -1.22 -21.72
C PRO A 294 -12.27 0.26 -21.35
N LEU A 295 -12.80 1.09 -22.27
CA LEU A 295 -13.03 2.52 -22.03
C LEU A 295 -14.06 2.79 -20.92
N GLN A 296 -15.09 1.94 -20.72
CA GLN A 296 -16.01 2.09 -19.58
C GLN A 296 -15.27 2.13 -18.26
N LYS A 297 -14.21 1.31 -18.12
CA LYS A 297 -13.44 1.23 -16.88
C LYS A 297 -12.69 2.53 -16.59
N TYR A 298 -12.15 3.16 -17.62
CA TYR A 298 -11.59 4.51 -17.54
C TYR A 298 -12.66 5.54 -17.17
N VAL A 299 -13.82 5.52 -17.86
CA VAL A 299 -14.92 6.48 -17.63
C VAL A 299 -15.36 6.46 -16.17
N ASN A 300 -15.59 5.27 -15.60
CA ASN A 300 -16.00 5.12 -14.20
C ASN A 300 -15.02 5.80 -13.22
N MET A 301 -13.71 5.76 -13.51
CA MET A 301 -12.67 6.40 -12.70
C MET A 301 -12.55 7.90 -12.96
N ALA A 302 -12.74 8.34 -14.20
CA ALA A 302 -12.49 9.70 -14.67
C ALA A 302 -13.69 10.64 -14.50
N TYR A 303 -14.89 10.09 -14.34
CA TYR A 303 -16.13 10.87 -14.33
C TYR A 303 -16.16 11.90 -13.20
N ASP A 304 -16.47 13.16 -13.52
CA ASP A 304 -16.41 14.27 -12.56
C ASP A 304 -17.58 14.31 -11.57
N LYS A 305 -18.61 13.49 -11.76
CA LYS A 305 -19.69 13.28 -10.77
C LYS A 305 -19.47 12.08 -9.87
N THR A 306 -18.37 11.34 -10.05
CA THR A 306 -17.94 10.34 -9.07
C THR A 306 -17.42 11.06 -7.83
N THR A 307 -18.02 10.77 -6.67
CA THR A 307 -17.71 11.41 -5.39
C THR A 307 -17.02 10.49 -4.40
N ALA A 308 -17.26 9.19 -4.48
CA ALA A 308 -16.60 8.22 -3.61
C ALA A 308 -16.35 6.87 -4.31
N LEU A 309 -15.47 6.06 -3.72
CA LEU A 309 -15.19 4.69 -4.16
C LEU A 309 -15.05 3.73 -2.99
N GLY A 310 -15.37 2.46 -3.22
CA GLY A 310 -15.05 1.35 -2.31
C GLY A 310 -14.57 0.16 -3.13
N CYS A 311 -13.60 -0.60 -2.62
CA CYS A 311 -12.99 -1.70 -3.36
C CYS A 311 -12.86 -2.96 -2.51
N GLY A 312 -12.78 -4.11 -3.16
CA GLY A 312 -12.40 -5.40 -2.57
C GLY A 312 -11.32 -6.07 -3.42
N VAL A 313 -10.43 -6.80 -2.76
CA VAL A 313 -9.43 -7.66 -3.40
C VAL A 313 -9.30 -8.97 -2.64
N ASP A 314 -9.55 -10.09 -3.32
CA ASP A 314 -9.55 -11.42 -2.72
C ASP A 314 -8.72 -12.39 -3.56
N ILE A 315 -7.87 -13.15 -2.88
CA ILE A 315 -7.02 -14.15 -3.52
C ILE A 315 -7.60 -15.51 -3.20
N CYS A 316 -8.24 -16.08 -4.22
CA CYS A 316 -9.13 -17.21 -4.08
C CYS A 316 -8.42 -18.50 -4.48
N GLN A 317 -7.64 -19.03 -3.55
CA GLN A 317 -6.85 -20.26 -3.71
C GLN A 317 -7.70 -21.44 -4.24
N LYS A 318 -8.93 -21.58 -3.72
CA LYS A 318 -9.88 -22.65 -4.09
C LYS A 318 -10.15 -22.72 -5.61
N ILE A 319 -10.15 -21.56 -6.28
CA ILE A 319 -10.50 -21.44 -7.70
C ILE A 319 -9.32 -20.97 -8.56
N GLY A 320 -8.12 -20.81 -7.97
CA GLY A 320 -6.92 -20.40 -8.70
C GLY A 320 -6.98 -18.99 -9.28
N LYS A 321 -7.75 -18.07 -8.67
CA LYS A 321 -7.99 -16.72 -9.20
C LYS A 321 -7.81 -15.65 -8.14
N THR A 322 -7.42 -14.46 -8.57
CA THR A 322 -7.48 -13.22 -7.78
C THR A 322 -8.56 -12.30 -8.35
N ILE A 323 -9.47 -11.85 -7.50
CA ILE A 323 -10.60 -11.00 -7.87
C ILE A 323 -10.38 -9.61 -7.28
N VAL A 324 -10.46 -8.58 -8.13
CA VAL A 324 -10.45 -7.18 -7.72
C VAL A 324 -11.72 -6.52 -8.25
N GLN A 325 -12.45 -5.83 -7.38
CA GLN A 325 -13.62 -5.06 -7.77
C GLN A 325 -13.64 -3.72 -7.05
N CYS A 326 -13.97 -2.64 -7.77
CA CYS A 326 -14.20 -1.32 -7.20
C CYS A 326 -15.56 -0.79 -7.67
N GLY A 327 -16.34 -0.23 -6.75
CA GLY A 327 -17.60 0.46 -7.03
C GLY A 327 -17.45 1.97 -6.85
N TYR A 328 -18.23 2.73 -7.61
CA TYR A 328 -18.14 4.19 -7.68
C TYR A 328 -19.47 4.83 -7.30
N VAL A 329 -19.48 5.67 -6.27
CA VAL A 329 -20.63 6.49 -5.92
C VAL A 329 -20.65 7.70 -6.85
N VAL A 330 -21.76 7.90 -7.54
CA VAL A 330 -21.95 9.00 -8.50
C VAL A 330 -23.15 9.84 -8.09
N ASP A 331 -23.03 11.16 -8.19
CA ASP A 331 -24.13 12.10 -7.88
C ASP A 331 -25.21 12.10 -8.98
N THR A 332 -24.81 11.79 -10.21
CA THR A 332 -25.67 11.73 -11.38
C THR A 332 -25.14 10.62 -12.27
N GLN A 333 -26.02 9.86 -12.92
CA GLN A 333 -25.56 8.87 -13.90
C GLN A 333 -25.06 9.58 -15.16
N ILE A 334 -24.16 8.92 -15.89
CA ILE A 334 -23.65 9.41 -17.17
C ILE A 334 -24.50 8.82 -18.29
N ASP A 335 -24.98 9.67 -19.19
CA ASP A 335 -25.77 9.27 -20.36
C ASP A 335 -24.98 9.46 -21.67
N ASP A 336 -25.44 8.83 -22.77
CA ASP A 336 -24.81 8.97 -24.09
C ASP A 336 -24.66 10.46 -24.49
N GLY A 337 -23.44 10.82 -24.90
CA GLY A 337 -23.11 12.18 -25.32
C GLY A 337 -22.78 13.16 -24.18
N ASP A 338 -22.92 12.75 -22.92
CA ASP A 338 -22.47 13.55 -21.76
C ASP A 338 -20.96 13.71 -21.75
N TYR A 339 -20.50 14.82 -21.19
CA TYR A 339 -19.09 14.98 -20.91
C TYR A 339 -18.67 14.11 -19.73
N ILE A 340 -17.57 13.36 -19.88
CA ILE A 340 -16.96 12.61 -18.78
C ILE A 340 -16.47 13.58 -17.70
N TYR A 341 -15.98 14.76 -18.09
CA TYR A 341 -15.71 15.83 -17.15
C TYR A 341 -15.78 17.20 -17.83
N GLN A 342 -16.05 18.23 -17.05
CA GLN A 342 -16.00 19.61 -17.56
C GLN A 342 -14.56 20.02 -17.84
N THR A 343 -14.26 20.38 -19.09
CA THR A 343 -12.91 20.77 -19.53
C THR A 343 -12.60 22.24 -19.24
N SER A 344 -11.32 22.59 -19.13
CA SER A 344 -10.85 23.98 -19.03
C SER A 344 -9.40 24.12 -19.49
N THR A 345 -8.90 25.36 -19.62
CA THR A 345 -7.49 25.63 -19.91
C THR A 345 -6.59 25.53 -18.67
N LYS A 346 -7.16 25.53 -17.47
CA LYS A 346 -6.43 25.49 -16.20
C LYS A 346 -7.16 24.60 -15.19
N ALA A 347 -6.45 23.60 -14.69
CA ALA A 347 -6.92 22.79 -13.57
C ALA A 347 -7.45 23.65 -12.43
N CYS A 348 -8.49 23.16 -11.74
CA CYS A 348 -9.15 23.83 -10.63
C CYS A 348 -9.84 25.17 -10.94
N SER A 349 -9.92 25.61 -12.20
CA SER A 349 -10.60 26.86 -12.58
C SER A 349 -12.09 26.90 -12.18
N GLY A 350 -12.71 25.74 -11.97
CA GLY A 350 -14.10 25.59 -11.53
C GLY A 350 -14.28 25.25 -10.05
N CYS A 351 -13.23 24.93 -9.27
CA CYS A 351 -13.42 24.47 -7.87
C CYS A 351 -14.15 25.48 -7.00
N ARG A 352 -13.84 26.78 -7.13
CA ARG A 352 -14.50 27.85 -6.35
C ARG A 352 -16.00 27.95 -6.63
N LYS A 353 -16.46 27.60 -7.84
CA LYS A 353 -17.90 27.59 -8.17
C LYS A 353 -18.66 26.50 -7.42
N ALA A 354 -17.94 25.45 -6.98
CA ALA A 354 -18.47 24.38 -6.15
C ALA A 354 -18.22 24.62 -4.65
N ASN A 355 -17.81 25.84 -4.24
CA ASN A 355 -17.40 26.16 -2.85
C ASN A 355 -16.27 25.25 -2.34
N LYS A 356 -15.35 24.88 -3.23
CA LYS A 356 -14.20 24.02 -2.94
C LYS A 356 -12.89 24.73 -3.25
N GLU A 357 -11.81 24.27 -2.64
CA GLU A 357 -10.47 24.77 -2.91
C GLU A 357 -9.70 23.80 -3.82
N CYS A 358 -8.67 24.31 -4.50
CA CYS A 358 -7.76 23.42 -5.21
C CYS A 358 -6.84 22.76 -4.19
N SER A 359 -6.68 21.43 -4.27
CA SER A 359 -5.79 20.70 -3.36
C SER A 359 -4.36 21.25 -3.41
N PRO A 360 -3.56 21.14 -2.32
CA PRO A 360 -2.19 21.68 -2.29
C PRO A 360 -1.29 21.20 -3.43
N LEU A 361 -1.54 19.99 -3.93
CA LEU A 361 -0.81 19.39 -5.05
C LEU A 361 -1.38 19.76 -6.44
N GLY A 362 -2.41 20.63 -6.53
CA GLY A 362 -3.12 21.02 -7.76
C GLY A 362 -4.24 20.06 -8.19
N GLY A 363 -4.86 20.24 -9.36
CA GLY A 363 -5.65 19.21 -10.05
C GLY A 363 -7.01 18.78 -9.49
N LEU A 364 -7.20 18.72 -8.16
CA LEU A 364 -8.41 18.21 -7.51
C LEU A 364 -9.08 19.29 -6.64
N CYS A 365 -10.41 19.27 -6.57
CA CYS A 365 -11.20 20.10 -5.67
C CYS A 365 -11.40 19.39 -4.32
N VAL A 366 -11.12 20.07 -3.20
CA VAL A 366 -11.20 19.55 -1.82
C VAL A 366 -12.07 20.42 -0.94
#